data_AF-A0A8T3N869-F1
#
_entry.id   AF-A0A8T3N869-F1
#
_cell.length_a   1.000
_cell.length_b   1.000
_cell.length_c   1.000
_cell.angle_alpha   90.00
_cell.angle_beta   90.00
_cell.angle_gamma   90.00
#
_symmetry.space_group_name_H-M   'P 1'
#
loop_
_entity.id
_entity.type
_entity.pdbx_description
1 polymer ?
#
loop_
_entity_poly.entity_id
_entity_poly.type
_entity_poly.pdbx_seq_one_letter_code
_entity_poly.pdbx_strand_id
1 'polypeptide(L)'
;MTTELFSLRMNKETHDRLAARSREIGESKSRLAQRYIEEGLRMEAHPGIFFQDGPTGRRAVVRGGPDVWQVISITRRFDGTSDDILRETMDFTGLDQRRMNAVVRYYAEYRDEIDEWVRLNDEEGDRHYAQWLREQEVLAR
;
A
#
# COMPACT_ATOMS: atom_id res chain seq x y z
N MET A 1 -2.01 20.43 2.34
CA MET A 1 -0.54 20.48 2.54
C MET A 1 0.02 21.61 1.69
N THR A 2 0.93 22.40 2.24
CA THR A 2 1.59 23.49 1.50
C THR A 2 2.72 22.89 0.66
N THR A 3 2.81 23.24 -0.61
CA THR A 3 3.92 22.82 -1.49
C THR A 3 5.02 23.87 -1.43
N GLU A 4 6.25 23.45 -1.14
CA GLU A 4 7.43 24.31 -1.22
C GLU A 4 8.20 24.07 -2.53
N LEU A 5 8.76 25.14 -3.11
CA LEU A 5 9.57 25.03 -4.32
C LEU A 5 10.93 24.42 -3.99
N PHE A 6 11.20 23.24 -4.54
CA PHE A 6 12.50 22.59 -4.45
C PHE A 6 13.13 22.46 -5.84
N SER A 7 14.30 23.07 -6.04
CA SER A 7 15.07 22.98 -7.28
C SER A 7 16.27 22.05 -7.09
N LEU A 8 16.42 21.07 -7.98
CA LEU A 8 17.54 20.13 -7.97
C LEU A 8 18.14 19.99 -9.37
N ARG A 9 19.45 19.76 -9.42
CA ARG A 9 20.13 19.31 -10.64
C ARG A 9 20.22 17.80 -10.64
N MET A 10 19.97 17.20 -11.80
CA MET A 10 20.00 15.76 -11.99
C MET A 10 20.88 15.44 -13.19
N ASN A 11 21.65 14.36 -13.10
CA ASN A 11 22.44 13.90 -14.23
C ASN A 11 21.51 13.47 -15.39
N LYS A 12 22.05 13.46 -16.61
CA LYS A 12 21.27 13.18 -17.82
C LYS A 12 20.61 11.80 -17.79
N GLU A 13 21.29 10.78 -17.28
CA GLU A 13 20.79 9.41 -17.24
C GLU A 13 19.54 9.29 -16.36
N THR A 14 19.59 9.80 -15.12
CA THR A 14 18.45 9.77 -14.19
C THR A 14 17.29 10.61 -14.72
N HIS A 15 17.59 11.76 -15.35
CA HIS A 15 16.56 12.58 -16.01
C HIS A 15 15.84 11.82 -17.12
N ASP A 16 16.59 11.13 -17.98
CA ASP A 16 16.03 10.40 -19.12
C ASP A 16 15.21 9.18 -18.65
N ARG A 17 15.65 8.49 -17.59
CA ARG A 17 14.89 7.41 -16.93
C ARG A 17 13.58 7.92 -16.32
N LEU A 18 13.61 9.05 -15.61
CA LEU A 18 12.40 9.67 -15.04
C LEU A 18 11.43 10.09 -16.15
N ALA A 19 11.95 10.68 -17.24
CA ALA A 19 11.15 11.10 -18.39
C ALA A 19 10.50 9.92 -19.13
N ALA A 20 11.22 8.80 -19.29
CA ALA A 20 10.67 7.58 -19.86
C ALA A 20 9.52 7.04 -18.99
N ARG A 21 9.77 6.87 -17.69
CA ARG A 21 8.76 6.34 -16.76
C ARG A 21 7.52 7.24 -16.67
N SER A 22 7.71 8.56 -16.64
CA SER A 22 6.63 9.55 -16.66
C SER A 22 5.70 9.36 -17.87
N ARG A 23 6.25 9.10 -19.07
CA ARG A 23 5.45 8.83 -20.27
C ARG A 23 4.71 7.50 -20.18
N GLU A 24 5.35 6.46 -19.67
CA GLU A 24 4.74 5.13 -19.53
C GLU A 24 3.49 5.13 -18.66
N ILE A 25 3.53 5.87 -17.54
CA ILE A 25 2.44 5.88 -16.55
C ILE A 25 1.49 7.08 -16.69
N GLY A 26 1.73 7.97 -17.66
CA GLY A 26 0.90 9.16 -17.90
C GLY A 26 0.96 10.23 -16.79
N GLU A 27 1.99 10.22 -15.95
CA GLU A 27 2.16 11.15 -14.82
C GLU A 27 3.19 12.23 -15.17
N SER A 28 3.01 13.48 -14.70
CA SER A 28 4.02 14.52 -14.93
C SER A 28 5.36 14.19 -14.26
N LYS A 29 6.48 14.57 -14.89
CA LYS A 29 7.84 14.36 -14.35
C LYS A 29 7.99 14.89 -12.92
N SER A 30 7.46 16.08 -12.64
CA SER A 30 7.56 16.70 -11.31
C SER A 30 6.81 15.91 -10.24
N ARG A 31 5.60 15.45 -10.55
CA ARG A 31 4.79 14.65 -9.62
C ARG A 31 5.43 13.28 -9.36
N LEU A 32 5.96 12.66 -10.41
CA LEU A 32 6.71 11.40 -10.30
C LEU A 32 7.98 11.56 -9.45
N ALA A 33 8.74 12.64 -9.67
CA ALA A 33 9.93 12.94 -8.87
C ALA A 33 9.59 13.17 -7.40
N GLN A 34 8.58 13.99 -7.11
CA GLN A 34 8.11 14.24 -5.74
C GLN A 34 7.76 12.93 -5.04
N ARG A 35 6.96 12.09 -5.72
CA ARG A 35 6.55 10.80 -5.18
C ARG A 35 7.73 9.86 -4.93
N TYR A 36 8.68 9.76 -5.85
CA TYR A 36 9.87 8.92 -5.63
C TYR A 36 10.78 9.43 -4.51
N ILE A 37 10.86 10.74 -4.30
CA ILE A 37 11.57 11.32 -3.15
C ILE A 37 10.86 10.95 -1.86
N GLU A 38 9.54 11.15 -1.78
CA GLU A 38 8.74 10.81 -0.61
C GLU A 38 8.81 9.32 -0.28
N GLU A 39 8.59 8.46 -1.27
CA GLU A 39 8.72 7.01 -1.12
C GLU A 39 10.13 6.61 -0.69
N GLY A 40 11.17 7.25 -1.22
CA GLY A 40 12.56 7.04 -0.84
C GLY A 40 12.80 7.31 0.65
N LEU A 41 12.34 8.46 1.15
CA LEU A 41 12.43 8.83 2.56
C LEU A 41 11.66 7.86 3.46
N ARG A 42 10.47 7.44 3.03
CA ARG A 42 9.67 6.45 3.77
C ARG A 42 10.33 5.07 3.81
N MET A 43 10.95 4.63 2.72
CA MET A 43 11.69 3.35 2.69
C MET A 43 12.95 3.39 3.58
N GLU A 44 13.60 4.55 3.68
CA GLU A 44 14.72 4.76 4.61
C GLU A 44 14.26 4.71 6.07
N ALA A 45 13.16 5.38 6.41
CA ALA A 45 12.58 5.39 7.76
C ALA A 45 11.97 4.03 8.17
N HIS A 46 11.45 3.26 7.21
CA HIS A 46 10.82 1.97 7.45
C HIS A 46 11.48 0.83 6.65
N PRO A 47 12.66 0.36 7.10
CA PRO A 47 13.31 -0.78 6.46
C PRO A 47 12.39 -2.00 6.39
N GLY A 48 12.24 -2.55 5.18
CA GLY A 48 11.35 -3.69 4.90
C GLY A 48 10.02 -3.31 4.26
N ILE A 49 9.69 -2.02 4.17
CA ILE A 49 8.56 -1.49 3.41
C ILE A 49 9.04 -0.99 2.05
N PHE A 50 8.25 -1.24 1.01
CA PHE A 50 8.49 -0.85 -0.37
C PHE A 50 7.20 -0.32 -1.00
N PHE A 51 7.29 0.26 -2.20
CA PHE A 51 6.12 0.74 -2.94
C PHE A 51 6.01 0.04 -4.29
N GLN A 52 4.83 -0.54 -4.55
CA GLN A 52 4.54 -1.26 -5.79
C GLN A 52 3.26 -0.76 -6.43
N ASP A 53 3.25 -0.81 -7.77
CA ASP A 53 2.04 -0.53 -8.55
C ASP A 53 1.12 -1.75 -8.49
N GLY A 54 -0.18 -1.53 -8.31
CA GLY A 54 -1.21 -2.57 -8.33
C GLY A 54 -2.51 -2.09 -8.97
N PRO A 55 -3.51 -2.97 -9.14
CA PRO A 55 -4.75 -2.65 -9.85
C PRO A 55 -5.50 -1.46 -9.27
N THR A 56 -5.41 -1.26 -7.95
CA THR A 56 -6.09 -0.16 -7.25
C THR A 56 -5.20 1.06 -7.06
N GLY A 57 -3.98 1.06 -7.62
CA GLY A 57 -3.00 2.13 -7.48
C GLY A 57 -1.70 1.66 -6.85
N ARG A 58 -0.83 2.62 -6.54
CA ARG A 58 0.48 2.38 -5.94
C ARG A 58 0.35 2.28 -4.42
N ARG A 59 0.92 1.23 -3.83
CA ARG A 59 0.66 0.81 -2.45
C ARG A 59 1.94 0.49 -1.70
N ALA A 60 1.93 0.68 -0.39
CA ALA A 60 2.99 0.22 0.51
C ALA A 60 2.88 -1.30 0.69
N VAL A 61 4.01 -2.00 0.54
CA VAL A 61 4.10 -3.46 0.59
C VAL A 61 5.24 -3.91 1.50
N VAL A 62 5.07 -5.08 2.11
CA VAL A 62 6.15 -5.75 2.83
C VAL A 62 7.10 -6.39 1.83
N ARG A 63 8.42 -6.26 2.03
CA ARG A 63 9.42 -6.85 1.14
C ARG A 63 9.22 -8.36 0.98
N GLY A 64 8.85 -8.80 -0.22
CA GLY A 64 8.59 -10.21 -0.52
C GLY A 64 7.37 -10.76 0.24
N GLY A 65 6.40 -9.89 0.53
CA GLY A 65 5.17 -10.21 1.24
C GLY A 65 3.97 -9.41 0.71
N PRO A 66 2.85 -9.43 1.44
CA PRO A 66 1.60 -8.77 1.04
C PRO A 66 1.67 -7.23 1.19
N ASP A 67 0.62 -6.56 0.73
CA ASP A 67 0.42 -5.13 0.95
C ASP A 67 0.25 -4.85 2.46
N VAL A 68 0.73 -3.71 2.94
CA VAL A 68 0.62 -3.33 4.37
C VAL A 68 -0.85 -3.28 4.80
N TRP A 69 -1.72 -2.69 3.98
CA TRP A 69 -3.15 -2.61 4.28
C TRP A 69 -3.79 -4.00 4.38
N GLN A 70 -3.35 -4.99 3.61
CA GLN A 70 -3.87 -6.36 3.69
C GLN A 70 -3.54 -6.97 5.04
N VAL A 71 -2.28 -6.82 5.49
CA VAL A 71 -1.85 -7.31 6.81
C VAL A 71 -2.69 -6.66 7.91
N ILE A 72 -2.89 -5.34 7.86
CA ILE A 72 -3.72 -4.64 8.84
C ILE A 72 -5.19 -5.10 8.77
N SER A 73 -5.75 -5.33 7.58
CA SER A 73 -7.10 -5.88 7.45
C SER A 73 -7.21 -7.27 8.08
N ILE A 74 -6.16 -8.09 8.00
CA ILE A 74 -6.11 -9.44 8.58
C ILE A 74 -5.99 -9.34 10.10
N THR A 75 -5.14 -8.45 10.64
CA THR A 75 -5.03 -8.25 12.10
C THR A 75 -6.37 -7.90 12.75
N ARG A 76 -7.25 -7.18 12.03
CA ARG A 76 -8.58 -6.77 12.51
C ARG A 76 -9.61 -7.91 12.57
N ARG A 77 -9.30 -9.07 11.96
CA ARG A 77 -10.18 -10.24 11.94
C ARG A 77 -9.95 -11.19 13.11
N PHE A 78 -8.86 -11.00 13.85
CA PHE A 78 -8.51 -11.82 15.01
C PHE A 78 -8.85 -11.10 16.31
N ASP A 79 -9.29 -11.87 17.30
CA ASP A 79 -9.64 -11.41 18.64
C ASP A 79 -8.66 -11.99 19.67
N GLY A 80 -8.48 -11.31 20.80
CA GLY A 80 -7.65 -11.80 21.91
C GLY A 80 -6.64 -10.77 22.39
N THR A 81 -5.55 -11.25 22.99
CA THR A 81 -4.45 -10.36 23.41
C THR A 81 -3.68 -9.86 22.19
N SER A 82 -2.88 -8.80 22.36
CA SER A 82 -2.01 -8.31 21.28
C SER A 82 -1.06 -9.40 20.77
N ASP A 83 -0.57 -10.27 21.65
CA ASP A 83 0.32 -11.37 21.27
C ASP A 83 -0.41 -12.46 20.48
N ASP A 84 -1.69 -12.73 20.80
CA ASP A 84 -2.52 -13.67 20.05
C ASP A 84 -2.78 -13.16 18.63
N ILE A 85 -3.22 -11.90 18.51
CA ILE A 85 -3.49 -11.28 17.21
C ILE A 85 -2.23 -11.25 16.33
N LEU A 86 -1.08 -10.88 16.91
CA LEU A 86 0.19 -10.85 16.17
C LEU A 86 0.58 -12.25 15.69
N ARG A 87 0.48 -13.26 16.56
CA ARG A 87 0.79 -14.65 16.21
C ARG A 87 -0.10 -15.16 15.08
N GLU A 88 -1.41 -15.01 15.21
CA GLU A 88 -2.36 -15.48 14.19
C GLU A 88 -2.19 -14.75 12.86
N THR A 89 -1.89 -13.44 12.90
CA THR A 89 -1.58 -12.67 11.69
C THR A 89 -0.30 -13.18 11.02
N MET A 90 0.77 -13.42 11.78
CA MET A 90 2.02 -13.94 11.24
C MET A 90 1.82 -15.32 10.62
N ASP A 91 1.07 -16.21 11.28
CA ASP A 91 0.73 -17.54 10.76
C ASP A 91 -0.07 -17.45 9.46
N PHE A 92 -1.07 -16.57 9.39
CA PHE A 92 -1.91 -16.40 8.19
C PHE A 92 -1.14 -15.78 7.01
N THR A 93 -0.29 -14.79 7.29
CA THR A 93 0.43 -14.03 6.25
C THR A 93 1.78 -14.64 5.86
N GLY A 94 2.31 -15.58 6.65
CA GLY A 94 3.66 -16.12 6.51
C GLY A 94 4.76 -15.10 6.83
N LEU A 95 4.44 -14.03 7.56
CA LEU A 95 5.41 -13.02 7.98
C LEU A 95 6.14 -13.46 9.24
N ASP A 96 7.45 -13.23 9.29
CA ASP A 96 8.21 -13.34 10.53
C ASP A 96 7.98 -12.11 11.44
N GLN A 97 8.40 -12.23 12.70
CA GLN A 97 8.26 -11.15 13.69
C GLN A 97 8.90 -9.83 13.23
N ARG A 98 10.03 -9.89 12.51
CA ARG A 98 10.73 -8.70 12.05
C ARG A 98 9.91 -7.94 11.01
N ARG A 99 9.32 -8.65 10.05
CA ARG A 99 8.43 -8.08 9.03
C ARG A 99 7.14 -7.57 9.64
N MET A 100 6.56 -8.31 10.59
CA MET A 100 5.36 -7.84 11.31
C MET A 100 5.62 -6.54 12.09
N ASN A 101 6.77 -6.43 12.76
CA ASN A 101 7.17 -5.19 13.43
C ASN A 101 7.34 -4.02 12.46
N ALA A 102 7.84 -4.27 11.24
CA ALA A 102 7.94 -3.25 10.20
C ALA A 102 6.56 -2.76 9.74
N VAL A 103 5.59 -3.67 9.58
CA VAL A 103 4.19 -3.36 9.28
C VAL A 103 3.59 -2.49 10.38
N VAL A 104 3.69 -2.91 11.64
CA VAL A 104 3.11 -2.19 12.78
C VAL A 104 3.71 -0.78 12.88
N ARG A 105 5.03 -0.65 12.72
CA ARG A 105 5.70 0.66 12.75
C ARG A 105 5.25 1.57 11.60
N TYR A 106 5.15 1.04 10.38
CA TYR A 106 4.68 1.84 9.25
C TYR A 106 3.22 2.26 9.42
N TYR A 107 2.36 1.35 9.86
CA TYR A 107 0.96 1.64 10.15
C TYR A 107 0.78 2.67 11.27
N ALA A 108 1.64 2.65 12.30
CA ALA A 108 1.57 3.64 13.37
C ALA A 108 1.82 5.08 12.88
N GLU A 109 2.66 5.25 11.84
CA GLU A 109 3.01 6.55 11.28
C GLU A 109 2.05 6.98 10.14
N TYR A 110 1.62 6.04 9.31
CA TYR A 110 0.76 6.28 8.14
C TYR A 110 -0.64 5.70 8.31
N ARG A 111 -1.21 5.81 9.51
CA ARG A 111 -2.50 5.20 9.88
C ARG A 111 -3.61 5.58 8.91
N ASP A 112 -3.82 6.88 8.69
CA ASP A 112 -4.93 7.39 7.88
C ASP A 112 -4.86 6.88 6.43
N GLU A 113 -3.66 6.82 5.85
CA GLU A 113 -3.43 6.27 4.50
C GLU A 113 -3.81 4.79 4.44
N ILE A 114 -3.37 4.00 5.42
CA ILE A 114 -3.63 2.56 5.44
C ILE A 114 -5.10 2.26 5.77
N ASP A 115 -5.71 3.03 6.67
CA ASP A 115 -7.13 2.91 7.02
C ASP A 115 -8.02 3.19 5.81
N GLU A 116 -7.66 4.20 5.02
CA GLU A 116 -8.35 4.52 3.78
C GLU A 116 -8.24 3.37 2.77
N TRP A 117 -7.07 2.73 2.63
CA TRP A 117 -6.94 1.55 1.78
C TRP A 117 -7.82 0.39 2.23
N VAL A 118 -7.88 0.11 3.54
CA VAL A 118 -8.75 -0.93 4.10
C VAL A 118 -10.21 -0.59 3.79
N ARG A 119 -10.65 0.63 4.07
CA ARG A 119 -12.02 1.10 3.82
C ARG A 119 -12.41 0.97 2.35
N LEU A 120 -11.60 1.50 1.44
CA LEU A 120 -11.87 1.43 -0.01
C LEU A 120 -11.95 0.00 -0.51
N ASN A 121 -11.12 -0.90 0.00
CA ASN A 121 -11.16 -2.30 -0.38
C ASN A 121 -12.41 -3.02 0.14
N ASP A 122 -12.82 -2.74 1.39
CA ASP A 122 -14.03 -3.32 1.97
C ASP A 122 -15.27 -2.85 1.18
N GLU A 123 -15.35 -1.56 0.81
CA GLU A 123 -16.44 -1.01 -0.02
C GLU A 123 -16.49 -1.58 -1.44
N GLU A 124 -15.34 -1.89 -2.04
CA GLU A 124 -15.28 -2.59 -3.33
C GLU A 124 -15.75 -4.05 -3.17
N GLY A 125 -15.36 -4.72 -2.09
CA GLY A 125 -15.81 -6.06 -1.74
C GLY A 125 -17.33 -6.16 -1.60
N ASP A 126 -17.94 -5.24 -0.86
CA ASP A 126 -19.39 -5.17 -0.65
C ASP A 126 -20.14 -4.92 -1.97
N ARG A 127 -19.61 -4.04 -2.84
CA ARG A 127 -20.19 -3.78 -4.17
C ARG A 127 -20.16 -5.01 -5.06
N HIS A 128 -19.03 -5.73 -5.12
CA HIS A 128 -18.91 -6.96 -5.88
C HIS A 128 -19.83 -8.06 -5.34
N TYR A 129 -19.93 -8.20 -4.02
CA TYR A 129 -20.84 -9.18 -3.41
C TYR A 129 -22.31 -8.86 -3.74
N ALA A 130 -22.72 -7.59 -3.61
CA ALA A 130 -24.06 -7.16 -3.96
C ALA A 130 -24.38 -7.34 -5.45
N GLN A 131 -23.41 -7.14 -6.35
CA GLN A 131 -23.57 -7.43 -7.77
C GLN A 131 -23.75 -8.93 -8.02
N TRP A 132 -22.89 -9.75 -7.42
CA TRP A 132 -22.97 -11.21 -7.56
C TRP A 132 -24.32 -11.76 -7.08
N LEU A 133 -24.87 -11.25 -5.97
CA LEU A 133 -26.21 -11.63 -5.50
C LEU A 133 -27.29 -11.31 -6.54
N ARG A 134 -27.27 -10.11 -7.15
CA ARG A 134 -28.21 -9.74 -8.22
C ARG A 134 -28.09 -10.65 -9.45
N GLU A 135 -26.88 -11.05 -9.81
CA GLU A 135 -26.65 -11.99 -10.92
C GLU A 135 -27.23 -13.38 -10.62
N GLN A 136 -27.05 -13.89 -9.41
CA GLN A 136 -27.63 -15.17 -8.99
C GLN A 136 -29.17 -15.16 -8.99
N GLU A 137 -29.79 -14.05 -8.56
CA GLU A 137 -31.25 -13.90 -8.60
C GLU A 137 -31.82 -13.96 -10.03
N VAL A 138 -31.09 -13.42 -11.02
CA VAL A 138 -31.48 -13.49 -12.44
C VAL A 138 -31.30 -14.90 -12.99
N LEU A 139 -30.20 -15.59 -12.63
CA LEU A 139 -29.91 -16.95 -13.10
C LEU A 139 -30.82 -18.02 -12.45
N ALA A 140 -31.44 -17.72 -11.32
CA ALA A 140 -32.37 -18.61 -10.63
C ALA A 140 -33.83 -18.54 -11.13
N ARG A 141 -34.11 -17.75 -12.17
CA ARG A 141 -35.41 -17.68 -12.87
C ARG A 141 -35.41 -18.48 -14.16
#